data_AF-A0A7L3PXM3-F1
#
_entry.id   AF-A0A7L3PXM3-F1
#
_cell.length_a   1.000
_cell.length_b   1.000
_cell.length_c   1.000
_cell.angle_alpha   90.00
_cell.angle_beta   90.00
_cell.angle_gamma   90.00
#
_symmetry.space_group_name_H-M   'P 1'
#
loop_
_entity.id
_entity.type
_entity.pdbx_description
1 polymer ?
#
loop_
_entity_poly.entity_id
_entity_poly.type
_entity_poly.pdbx_seq_one_letter_code
_entity_poly.pdbx_strand_id
1 'polypeptide(L)'
;ESKHKRTDRSILCCLRKGESGQAWPRLTKERAKLNWLSVDFNNWKDWEDDSDEDMSNFDRFSEMMNNMGGDDDVDLPEVDGADD
;
A
#
# COMPACT_ATOMS: atom_id res chain seq x y z
N GLU A 1 6.44 4.65 12.91
CA GLU A 1 6.85 6.05 12.60
C GLU A 1 6.38 6.40 11.19
N SER A 2 6.42 7.67 10.80
CA SER A 2 6.12 8.07 9.41
C SER A 2 7.35 7.83 8.52
N LYS A 3 7.13 7.37 7.28
CA LYS A 3 8.20 6.99 6.34
C LYS A 3 7.86 7.41 4.91
N HIS A 4 8.86 7.52 4.04
CA HIS A 4 8.66 7.73 2.61
C HIS A 4 9.55 6.82 1.77
N LYS A 5 9.09 6.47 0.57
CA LYS A 5 9.84 5.71 -0.45
C LYS A 5 9.79 6.48 -1.75
N ARG A 6 10.96 6.73 -2.34
CA ARG A 6 11.08 7.36 -3.66
C ARG A 6 11.30 6.29 -4.73
N THR A 7 10.66 6.50 -5.88
CA THR A 7 10.94 5.79 -7.14
C THR A 7 11.18 6.83 -8.24
N ASP A 8 11.47 6.39 -9.46
CA ASP A 8 11.60 7.29 -10.60
C ASP A 8 10.27 7.98 -10.97
N ARG A 9 9.13 7.34 -10.63
CA ARG A 9 7.80 7.79 -11.04
C ARG A 9 7.06 8.58 -9.97
N SER A 10 7.36 8.35 -8.70
CA SER A 10 6.62 8.94 -7.59
C SER A 10 7.36 8.88 -6.26
N ILE A 11 6.83 9.61 -5.28
CA ILE A 11 7.22 9.52 -3.87
C ILE A 11 6.00 9.09 -3.09
N LEU A 12 6.07 7.94 -2.44
CA LEU A 12 5.04 7.43 -1.55
C LEU A 12 5.34 7.87 -0.11
N CYS A 13 4.36 8.49 0.54
CA CYS A 13 4.46 8.93 1.94
C CYS A 13 3.48 8.14 2.81
N CYS A 14 3.98 7.42 3.81
CA CYS A 14 3.18 6.73 4.82
C CYS A 14 3.20 7.55 6.11
N LEU A 15 2.05 8.10 6.49
CA LEU A 15 1.91 8.93 7.69
C LEU A 15 1.38 8.08 8.85
N ARG A 16 2.09 8.06 9.98
CA ARG A 16 1.53 7.52 11.23
C ARG A 16 0.54 8.54 11.79
N LYS A 17 -0.71 8.12 12.00
CA LYS A 17 -1.71 8.94 12.70
C LYS A 17 -1.24 9.24 14.12
N GLY A 18 -1.56 10.43 14.62
CA GLY A 18 -1.21 10.82 15.99
C GLY A 18 -1.96 10.00 17.04
N GLU A 19 -3.20 9.60 16.71
CA GLU A 19 -4.08 8.77 17.54
C GLU A 19 -4.54 7.55 16.73
N SER A 20 -4.50 6.36 17.34
CA SER A 20 -4.95 5.12 16.72
C SER A 20 -6.46 5.14 16.51
N GLY A 21 -6.94 4.64 15.36
CA GLY A 21 -8.37 4.67 15.04
C GLY A 21 -8.93 6.06 14.68
N GLN A 22 -8.12 7.13 14.68
CA GLN A 22 -8.60 8.46 14.34
C GLN A 22 -9.09 8.53 12.89
N ALA A 23 -10.35 8.92 12.70
CA ALA A 23 -10.92 9.14 11.38
C ALA A 23 -10.34 10.40 10.72
N TRP A 24 -9.86 10.28 9.47
CA TRP A 24 -9.40 11.39 8.66
C TRP A 24 -10.36 11.60 7.49
N PRO A 25 -11.43 12.40 7.64
CA PRO A 25 -12.37 12.66 6.54
C PRO A 25 -11.74 13.49 5.40
N ARG A 26 -10.57 14.08 5.66
CA ARG A 26 -9.73 14.81 4.69
C ARG A 26 -8.29 14.86 5.23
N LEU A 27 -7.32 15.04 4.34
CA LEU A 27 -5.90 15.16 4.70
C LEU A 27 -5.55 16.54 5.28
N THR A 28 -6.30 17.59 4.92
CA THR A 28 -6.01 18.98 5.30
C THR A 28 -6.83 19.44 6.50
N LYS A 29 -6.27 20.37 7.29
CA LYS A 29 -7.01 21.01 8.38
C LYS A 29 -8.22 21.78 7.85
N GLU A 30 -8.01 22.62 6.84
CA GLU A 30 -9.06 23.45 6.22
C GLU A 30 -9.85 22.67 5.16
N ARG A 31 -11.05 23.16 4.83
CA ARG A 31 -11.97 22.55 3.85
C ARG A 31 -11.74 23.01 2.41
N ALA A 32 -10.88 24.00 2.19
CA ALA A 32 -10.59 24.52 0.86
C ALA A 32 -10.09 23.41 -0.08
N LYS A 33 -10.67 23.33 -1.29
CA LYS A 33 -10.28 22.32 -2.28
C LYS A 33 -8.95 22.72 -2.91
N LEU A 34 -7.97 21.83 -2.84
CA LEU A 34 -6.68 21.98 -3.49
C LEU A 34 -6.74 21.28 -4.85
N ASN A 35 -6.40 21.99 -5.93
CA ASN A 35 -6.47 21.47 -7.29
C ASN A 35 -5.43 20.37 -7.59
N TRP A 36 -4.38 20.26 -6.77
CA TRP A 36 -3.31 19.28 -6.88
C TRP A 36 -3.50 18.05 -5.98
N LEU A 37 -4.54 18.02 -5.14
CA LEU A 37 -4.80 16.93 -4.20
C LEU A 37 -6.09 16.20 -4.55
N SER A 38 -5.99 14.90 -4.80
CA SER A 38 -7.10 14.00 -5.07
C SER A 38 -7.00 12.74 -4.24
N VAL A 39 -8.13 12.05 -4.05
CA VAL A 39 -8.18 10.74 -3.38
C VAL A 39 -7.59 9.69 -4.33
N ASP A 40 -6.74 8.82 -3.79
CA ASP A 40 -6.29 7.61 -4.48
C ASP A 40 -7.31 6.49 -4.24
N PHE A 41 -8.26 6.34 -5.16
CA PHE A 41 -9.32 5.33 -5.06
C PHE A 41 -8.82 3.90 -5.28
N ASN A 42 -7.64 3.69 -5.87
CA ASN A 42 -7.09 2.34 -6.07
C ASN A 42 -6.62 1.71 -4.75
N ASN A 43 -6.23 2.54 -3.77
CA ASN A 43 -5.76 2.11 -2.45
C ASN A 43 -6.74 2.47 -1.33
N TRP A 44 -7.91 3.03 -1.64
CA TRP A 44 -8.90 3.42 -0.64
C TRP A 44 -9.66 2.19 -0.10
N LYS A 45 -9.80 2.10 1.23
CA LYS A 45 -10.57 1.06 1.93
C LYS A 45 -11.51 1.67 2.95
N ASP A 46 -12.60 0.97 3.26
CA ASP A 46 -13.45 1.33 4.40
C ASP A 46 -12.77 0.84 5.68
N TRP A 47 -12.33 1.81 6.49
CA TRP A 47 -11.42 1.60 7.62
C TRP A 47 -12.12 0.97 8.84
N GLU A 48 -13.45 0.81 8.81
CA GLU A 48 -14.22 0.08 9.84
C GLU A 48 -14.26 -1.43 9.60
N ASP A 49 -13.90 -1.91 8.41
CA ASP A 49 -13.98 -3.33 8.01
C ASP A 49 -12.60 -4.03 7.95
N ASP A 50 -11.52 -3.34 8.33
CA ASP A 50 -10.19 -3.95 8.42
C ASP A 50 -10.05 -4.71 9.74
N SER A 51 -10.38 -6.00 9.72
CA SER A 51 -9.73 -6.97 10.61
C SER A 51 -8.20 -6.88 10.40
N ASP A 52 -7.42 -7.08 11.47
CA ASP A 52 -5.96 -6.89 11.57
C ASP A 52 -5.07 -7.69 10.57
N GLU A 53 -5.61 -8.30 9.51
CA GLU A 53 -4.88 -9.19 8.59
C GLU A 53 -4.02 -8.46 7.53
N ASP A 54 -4.27 -7.18 7.25
CA ASP A 54 -3.71 -6.51 6.05
C ASP A 54 -2.48 -5.61 6.30
N MET A 55 -2.02 -5.45 7.54
CA MET A 55 -0.72 -4.80 7.83
C MET A 55 0.47 -5.61 7.29
N SER A 56 0.26 -6.90 7.02
CA SER A 56 1.21 -7.80 6.35
C SER A 56 1.47 -7.42 4.89
N ASN A 57 0.57 -6.64 4.28
CA ASN A 57 0.58 -6.37 2.85
C ASN A 57 1.63 -5.32 2.45
N PHE A 58 2.01 -4.40 3.35
CA PHE A 58 3.11 -3.46 3.07
C PHE A 58 4.47 -4.17 3.04
N ASP A 59 4.69 -5.12 3.96
CA ASP A 59 5.91 -5.91 4.00
C ASP A 59 5.97 -6.87 2.81
N ARG A 60 4.85 -7.53 2.49
CA ARG A 60 4.70 -8.38 1.30
C ARG A 60 4.86 -7.60 -0.02
N PHE A 61 4.34 -6.39 -0.11
CA PHE A 61 4.51 -5.52 -1.28
C PHE A 61 5.96 -5.01 -1.42
N SER A 62 6.61 -4.74 -0.29
CA SER A 62 8.03 -4.36 -0.26
C SER A 62 8.93 -5.52 -0.68
N GLU A 63 8.60 -6.74 -0.26
CA GLU A 63 9.26 -7.99 -0.64
C GLU A 63 9.05 -8.31 -2.13
N MET A 64 7.81 -8.19 -2.64
CA MET A 64 7.50 -8.41 -4.06
C MET A 64 8.18 -7.38 -5.00
N MET A 65 8.37 -6.14 -4.54
CA MET A 65 9.14 -5.12 -5.28
C MET A 65 10.65 -5.36 -5.24
N ASN A 66 11.18 -5.96 -4.17
CA ASN A 66 12.60 -6.27 -4.04
C ASN A 66 13.00 -7.50 -4.87
N ASN A 67 12.10 -8.49 -4.99
CA ASN A 67 12.34 -9.71 -5.77
C ASN A 67 12.24 -9.53 -7.29
N MET A 68 11.82 -8.36 -7.78
CA MET A 68 11.73 -8.09 -9.23
C MET A 68 13.03 -7.52 -9.84
N GLY A 69 14.13 -7.47 -9.06
CA GLY A 69 15.37 -6.79 -9.45
C GLY A 69 16.67 -7.56 -9.19
N GLY A 70 16.62 -8.87 -8.95
CA GLY A 70 17.81 -9.68 -8.73
C GLY A 70 17.59 -11.14 -9.13
N ASP A 71 18.38 -11.56 -10.12
CA ASP A 71 18.76 -12.91 -10.56
C ASP A 71 17.72 -14.04 -10.58
N ASP A 72 17.59 -14.60 -11.78
CA ASP A 72 17.45 -16.02 -12.13
C ASP A 72 17.29 -17.01 -10.95
N ASP A 73 16.32 -17.92 -11.09
CA ASP A 73 15.94 -19.03 -10.19
C ASP A 73 14.72 -18.80 -9.27
N VAL A 74 13.60 -18.36 -9.87
CA VAL A 74 12.29 -18.82 -9.37
C VAL A 74 12.04 -20.21 -9.92
N ASP A 75 12.31 -21.22 -9.09
CA ASP A 75 11.78 -22.56 -9.28
C ASP A 75 10.25 -22.45 -9.20
N LEU A 76 9.63 -22.29 -10.37
CA LEU A 76 8.18 -22.24 -10.54
C LEU A 76 7.62 -23.53 -9.93
N PRO A 77 6.71 -23.47 -8.95
CA PRO A 77 5.97 -24.67 -8.58
C PRO A 77 5.22 -25.14 -9.84
N GLU A 78 5.57 -26.34 -10.30
CA GLU A 78 4.89 -27.04 -11.39
C GLU A 78 3.38 -26.98 -11.10
N VAL A 79 2.65 -26.22 -11.91
CA VAL A 79 1.20 -26.25 -11.94
C VAL A 79 0.82 -27.62 -12.49
N ASP A 80 0.62 -28.57 -11.58
CA ASP A 80 0.12 -29.89 -11.92
C ASP A 80 -1.24 -29.70 -12.61
N GLY A 81 -1.31 -30.17 -13.85
CA GLY A 81 -2.48 -30.05 -14.70
C GLY A 81 -3.62 -30.86 -14.10
N ALA A 82 -4.69 -30.17 -13.69
CA ALA A 82 -5.97 -30.83 -13.45
C ALA A 82 -6.60 -31.15 -14.81
N ASP A 83 -6.35 -32.37 -15.27
CA ASP A 83 -7.17 -33.09 -16.24
C ASP A 83 -8.39 -33.69 -15.51
N ASP A 84 -9.58 -33.50 -16.11
CA ASP A 84 -10.96 -33.93 -15.76
C ASP A 84 -11.69 -33.28 -14.55
#